data_AF-A0AAD4DRS3-F1
#
_entry.id   AF-A0AAD4DRS3-F1
#
_cell.length_a   1.000
_cell.length_b   1.000
_cell.length_c   1.000
_cell.angle_alpha   90.00
_cell.angle_beta   90.00
_cell.angle_gamma   90.00
#
_symmetry.space_group_name_H-M   'P 1'
#
loop_
_entity.id
_entity.type
_entity.pdbx_description
1 polymer ?
#
loop_
_entity_poly.entity_id
_entity_poly.type
_entity_poly.pdbx_seq_one_letter_code
_entity_poly.pdbx_strand_id
1 'polypeptide(L)'
;RDIVMILAEFQRQFLEIWSMMDYLEIFEPWLKFEDKVHRVNKTWMGCFTKDSAIALRLHKAGVPVWLIQDVRLVDDKINIRQVIPFTPADLVF
;
A
#
# COMPACT_ATOMS: atom_id res chain seq x y z
N ARG A 1 -12.01 16.28 23.44
CA ARG A 1 -12.38 15.64 22.16
C ARG A 1 -11.81 16.43 20.98
N ASP A 2 -11.85 17.75 21.02
CA ASP A 2 -11.36 18.62 19.92
C ASP A 2 -9.84 18.58 19.72
N ILE A 3 -9.06 18.50 20.81
CA ILE A 3 -7.60 18.38 20.74
C ILE A 3 -7.16 17.10 19.99
N VAL A 4 -7.84 15.98 20.22
CA VAL A 4 -7.54 14.70 19.55
C VAL A 4 -7.83 14.81 18.05
N MET A 5 -8.93 15.46 17.68
CA MET A 5 -9.30 15.68 16.29
C MET A 5 -8.31 16.61 15.58
N ILE A 6 -7.90 17.70 16.23
CA ILE A 6 -6.90 18.63 15.70
C ILE A 6 -5.55 17.91 15.53
N LEU A 7 -5.14 17.11 16.52
CA LEU A 7 -3.89 16.36 16.44
C LEU A 7 -3.92 15.32 15.31
N ALA A 8 -5.02 14.57 15.19
CA ALA A 8 -5.20 13.59 14.12
C ALA A 8 -5.18 14.25 12.74
N GLU A 9 -5.83 15.40 12.59
CA GLU A 9 -5.82 16.16 11.33
C GLU A 9 -4.43 16.70 11.00
N PHE A 10 -3.70 17.24 11.99
CA PHE A 10 -2.32 17.67 11.81
C PHE A 10 -1.41 16.50 11.40
N GLN A 11 -1.53 15.34 12.06
CA GLN A 11 -0.78 14.14 11.71
C GLN A 11 -1.11 13.67 10.28
N ARG A 12 -2.39 13.70 9.90
CA ARG A 12 -2.85 13.34 8.55
C ARG A 12 -2.21 14.26 7.51
N GLN A 13 -2.28 15.57 7.70
CA GLN A 13 -1.70 16.56 6.77
C GLN A 13 -0.18 16.44 6.66
N PHE A 14 0.50 16.22 7.79
CA PHE A 14 1.95 16.02 7.80
C PHE A 14 2.34 14.75 7.01
N LEU A 15 1.63 13.64 7.22
CA LEU A 15 1.86 12.40 6.48
C LEU A 15 1.54 12.55 5.00
N GLU A 16 0.52 13.31 4.65
CA GLU A 16 0.17 13.60 3.25
C GLU A 16 1.29 14.35 2.54
N ILE A 17 1.82 15.42 3.16
CA ILE A 17 2.96 16.18 2.62
C ILE A 17 4.20 15.30 2.49
N TRP A 18 4.53 14.53 3.52
CA TRP A 18 5.69 13.62 3.47
C TRP A 18 5.51 12.61 2.33
N SER A 19 4.36 11.95 2.24
CA SER A 19 4.09 10.97 1.19
C SER A 19 4.19 11.58 -0.21
N MET A 20 3.82 12.84 -0.38
CA MET A 20 3.95 13.57 -1.64
C MET A 20 5.42 13.86 -1.99
N MET A 21 6.25 14.21 -1.00
CA MET A 21 7.69 14.37 -1.21
C MET A 21 8.35 13.05 -1.61
N ASP A 22 8.07 11.96 -0.89
CA ASP A 22 8.54 10.62 -1.24
C ASP A 22 8.08 10.21 -2.64
N TYR A 23 6.85 10.58 -3.01
CA TYR A 23 6.33 10.32 -4.35
C TYR A 23 7.15 11.03 -5.43
N LEU A 24 7.38 12.34 -5.29
CA LEU A 24 8.10 13.13 -6.29
C LEU A 24 9.59 12.77 -6.38
N GLU A 25 10.25 12.49 -5.26
CA GLU A 25 11.68 12.25 -5.21
C GLU A 25 12.05 10.80 -5.57
N ILE A 26 11.19 9.84 -5.25
CA ILE A 26 11.52 8.41 -5.33
C ILE A 26 10.57 7.68 -6.29
N PHE A 27 9.27 7.79 -6.06
CA PHE A 27 8.29 6.97 -6.78
C PHE A 27 8.13 7.38 -8.25
N GLU A 28 7.98 8.67 -8.53
CA GLU A 28 7.77 9.19 -9.88
C GLU A 28 8.96 8.88 -10.80
N PRO A 29 10.22 9.06 -10.39
CA PRO A 29 11.36 8.60 -11.17
C PRO A 29 11.31 7.09 -11.44
N TRP A 30 11.05 6.27 -10.43
CA TRP A 30 11.01 4.80 -10.60
C TRP A 30 9.91 4.35 -11.55
N LEU A 31 8.75 5.03 -11.54
CA LEU A 31 7.66 4.72 -12.45
C LEU A 31 8.00 5.09 -13.90
N LYS A 32 8.84 6.10 -14.14
CA LYS A 32 9.30 6.50 -15.49
C LYS A 32 10.31 5.50 -16.08
N PHE A 33 11.05 4.77 -15.24
CA PHE A 33 12.04 3.78 -15.66
C PHE A 33 11.47 2.36 -15.43
N GLU A 34 10.49 1.94 -16.25
CA GLU A 34 9.63 0.76 -16.07
C GLU A 34 10.32 -0.62 -16.07
N ASP A 35 11.63 -0.69 -16.28
CA ASP A 35 12.35 -1.96 -16.51
C ASP A 35 12.74 -2.71 -15.23
N LYS A 36 12.48 -2.15 -14.03
CA LYS A 36 12.91 -2.76 -12.77
C LYS A 36 11.82 -2.87 -11.72
N VAL A 37 11.81 -4.00 -11.02
CA VAL A 37 11.07 -4.18 -9.78
C VAL A 37 11.96 -3.73 -8.63
N HIS A 38 11.50 -2.72 -7.89
CA HIS A 38 12.19 -2.16 -6.74
C HIS A 38 11.92 -3.00 -5.49
N ARG A 39 12.89 -3.04 -4.57
CA ARG A 39 12.72 -3.76 -3.30
C ARG A 39 11.64 -3.07 -2.46
N VAL A 40 10.74 -3.88 -1.88
CA VAL A 40 9.66 -3.34 -1.05
C VAL A 40 10.20 -2.57 0.15
N ASN A 41 9.83 -1.29 0.26
CA ASN A 41 10.13 -0.48 1.42
C ASN A 41 9.07 -0.70 2.51
N LYS A 42 9.47 -1.36 3.60
CA LYS A 42 8.57 -1.71 4.71
C LYS A 42 8.23 -0.53 5.63
N THR A 43 8.91 0.61 5.50
CA THR A 43 8.63 1.81 6.31
C THR A 43 7.51 2.66 5.71
N TRP A 44 7.19 2.45 4.43
CA TRP A 44 6.11 3.16 3.77
C TRP A 44 4.75 2.61 4.17
N MET A 45 3.76 3.51 4.23
CA MET A 45 2.37 3.10 4.32
C MET A 45 2.00 2.36 3.03
N GLY A 46 1.52 1.13 3.17
CA GLY A 46 1.08 0.35 2.03
C GLY A 46 -0.32 0.73 1.56
N CYS A 47 -0.74 0.12 0.45
CA CYS A 47 -2.04 0.36 -0.16
C CYS A 47 -2.86 -0.93 -0.26
N PHE A 48 -4.15 -0.85 0.06
CA PHE A 48 -5.12 -1.88 -0.30
C PHE A 48 -5.89 -1.43 -1.53
N THR A 49 -5.91 -2.23 -2.59
CA THR A 49 -6.63 -1.90 -3.83
C THR A 49 -7.31 -3.11 -4.41
N LYS A 50 -8.42 -2.91 -5.13
CA LYS A 50 -9.06 -3.97 -5.96
C LYS A 50 -8.57 -3.94 -7.41
N ASP A 51 -7.89 -2.86 -7.80
CA ASP A 51 -7.38 -2.65 -9.16
C ASP A 51 -6.00 -3.30 -9.31
N SER A 52 -5.92 -4.30 -10.20
CA SER A 52 -4.68 -5.04 -10.46
C SER A 52 -3.61 -4.19 -11.16
N ALA A 53 -3.99 -3.21 -11.97
CA ALA A 53 -3.05 -2.32 -12.64
C ALA A 53 -2.38 -1.38 -11.61
N ILE A 54 -3.16 -0.85 -10.67
CA ILE A 54 -2.62 -0.07 -9.55
C ILE A 54 -1.72 -0.94 -8.67
N ALA A 55 -2.18 -2.15 -8.33
CA ALA A 55 -1.39 -3.08 -7.52
C ALA A 55 -0.04 -3.41 -8.18
N LEU A 56 -0.03 -3.70 -9.48
CA LEU A 56 1.19 -3.99 -10.22
C LEU A 56 2.15 -2.80 -10.25
N ARG A 57 1.63 -1.58 -10.49
CA ARG A 57 2.43 -0.35 -10.49
C ARG A 57 3.09 -0.11 -9.14
N LEU A 58 2.32 -0.20 -8.05
CA LEU A 58 2.84 -0.03 -6.69
C LEU A 58 3.86 -1.11 -6.33
N HIS A 59 3.60 -2.36 -6.72
CA HIS A 59 4.52 -3.48 -6.49
C HIS A 59 5.85 -3.27 -7.22
N LYS A 60 5.82 -2.88 -8.50
CA LYS A 60 7.03 -2.56 -9.28
C LYS A 60 7.84 -1.45 -8.63
N ALA A 61 7.17 -0.43 -8.11
CA ALA A 61 7.82 0.69 -7.42
C ALA A 61 8.22 0.38 -5.96
N GLY A 62 8.10 -0.87 -5.49
CA GLY A 62 8.52 -1.25 -4.15
C GLY A 62 7.63 -0.68 -3.03
N VAL A 63 6.41 -0.24 -3.34
CA VAL A 63 5.42 0.14 -2.32
C VAL A 63 4.73 -1.14 -1.80
N PRO A 64 4.57 -1.32 -0.48
CA PRO A 64 3.76 -2.41 0.04
C PRO A 64 2.33 -2.31 -0.48
N VAL A 65 1.80 -3.37 -1.08
CA VAL A 65 0.47 -3.35 -1.69
C VAL A 65 -0.22 -4.69 -1.52
N TRP A 66 -1.53 -4.63 -1.27
CA TRP A 66 -2.41 -5.78 -1.13
C TRP A 66 -3.55 -5.67 -2.12
N LEU A 67 -3.58 -6.58 -3.09
CA LEU A 67 -4.67 -6.72 -4.04
C LEU A 67 -5.83 -7.47 -3.38
N ILE A 68 -6.95 -6.79 -3.18
CA ILE A 68 -8.18 -7.36 -2.65
C ILE A 68 -8.97 -7.93 -3.84
N GLN A 69 -9.09 -9.25 -3.88
CA GLN A 69 -9.92 -9.96 -4.86
C GLN A 69 -10.92 -10.88 -4.18
N ASP A 70 -12.06 -11.06 -4.82
CA ASP A 70 -12.99 -12.11 -4.46
C ASP A 70 -12.37 -13.45 -4.85
N VAL A 71 -12.33 -14.39 -3.91
CA VAL A 71 -11.71 -15.70 -4.12
C VAL A 71 -12.33 -16.45 -5.30
N ARG A 72 -13.59 -16.16 -5.64
CA ARG A 72 -14.31 -16.76 -6.78
C ARG A 72 -13.84 -16.25 -8.14
N LEU A 73 -13.14 -15.12 -8.16
CA LEU A 73 -12.60 -14.50 -9.38
C LEU A 73 -11.12 -14.85 -9.62
N VAL A 74 -10.49 -15.53 -8.66
CA VAL A 74 -9.12 -16.03 -8.74
C VAL A 74 -9.16 -17.28 -9.63
N ASP A 75 -8.51 -17.22 -10.80
CA ASP A 75 -8.37 -18.38 -11.69
C ASP A 75 -7.71 -19.55 -10.93
N ASP A 76 -8.22 -20.77 -11.15
CA ASP A 76 -7.70 -22.03 -10.57
C ASP A 76 -6.20 -22.24 -10.85
N LYS A 77 -5.63 -21.50 -11.80
CA LYS A 77 -4.21 -21.52 -12.17
C LYS A 77 -3.30 -20.64 -11.32
N ILE A 78 -3.82 -19.93 -10.32
CA ILE A 78 -3.00 -19.05 -9.47
C ILE A 78 -2.26 -19.87 -8.41
N ASN A 79 -0.93 -19.80 -8.43
CA ASN A 79 -0.08 -20.43 -7.41
C ASN A 79 -0.15 -19.65 -6.10
N ILE A 80 -0.82 -20.22 -5.10
CA ILE A 80 -0.84 -19.68 -3.74
C ILE A 80 0.43 -20.13 -3.02
N ARG A 81 1.35 -19.19 -2.80
CA ARG A 81 2.61 -19.48 -2.10
C ARG A 81 2.41 -19.76 -0.60
N GLN A 82 1.54 -18.98 0.04
CA GLN A 82 1.28 -19.09 1.47
C GLN A 82 -0.11 -18.52 1.77
N VAL A 83 -0.88 -19.24 2.58
CA VAL A 83 -2.12 -18.74 3.19
C VAL A 83 -1.79 -18.29 4.61
N ILE A 84 -2.10 -17.03 4.93
CA ILE A 84 -1.92 -16.49 6.28
C ILE A 84 -3.31 -16.32 6.89
N PRO A 85 -3.66 -17.07 7.95
CA PRO A 85 -4.90 -16.83 8.67
C PRO A 85 -4.84 -15.44 9.30
N PHE A 86 -5.81 -14.58 8.97
CA PHE A 86 -5.95 -13.27 9.58
C PHE A 86 -7.00 -13.34 10.69
N THR A 87 -6.54 -13.27 11.93
CA THR A 87 -7.40 -13.00 13.07
C THR A 87 -7.26 -11.51 13.37
N PRO A 88 -8.31 -10.68 13.18
CA PRO A 88 -8.23 -9.29 13.61
C PRO A 88 -7.94 -9.29 15.11
N ALA A 89 -6.86 -8.62 15.53
CA ALA A 89 -6.72 -8.32 16.95
C ALA A 89 -7.91 -7.44 17.35
N ASP A 90 -8.54 -7.75 18.49
CA ASP A 90 -9.64 -6.94 19.02
C ASP A 90 -9.24 -5.47 18.95
N LEU A 91 -9.99 -4.69 18.16
CA LEU A 91 -9.82 -3.25 18.09
C LEU A 91 -10.34 -2.69 19.42
N VAL A 92 -9.48 -2.68 20.44
CA VAL A 92 -9.76 -2.00 21.71
C VAL A 92 -9.67 -0.50 21.41
N PHE A 93 -10.84 0.09 21.12
CA PHE A 93 -11.04 1.53 21.01
C PHE A 93 -11.14 2.18 22.40
#